data_AF-A0A2T4BGV0-F1
#
_entry.id   AF-A0A2T4BGV0-F1
#
_cell.length_a   1.000
_cell.length_b   1.000
_cell.length_c   1.000
_cell.angle_alpha   90.00
_cell.angle_beta   90.00
_cell.angle_gamma   90.00
#
_symmetry.space_group_name_H-M   'P 1'
#
loop_
_entity.id
_entity.type
_entity.pdbx_description
1 polymer ?
#
loop_
_entity_poly.entity_id
_entity_poly.type
_entity_poly.pdbx_seq_one_letter_code
_entity_poly.pdbx_strand_id
1 'polypeptide(L)'
;MKFSIPQVLAALSLASVVAADFHILTGPCSIAPGFGGSLESYAVACPSNYYNCDCMLNGDRTGHVIAGETPVYGLSSTGSNYFELDGMCGTGNLNFYLQSDGTWLFYIAGGDGSVQGTCYNGDNSVTDCNEFSAACSLSNILVCYSYICEP
;
A
#
# COMPACT_ATOMS: atom_id res chain seq x y z
N MET A 1 -21.47 19.49 -47.02
CA MET A 1 -20.06 19.72 -46.69
C MET A 1 -19.93 19.89 -45.18
N LYS A 2 -19.09 19.03 -44.58
CA LYS A 2 -18.21 19.29 -43.43
C LYS A 2 -18.86 19.59 -42.07
N PHE A 3 -19.29 18.53 -41.38
CA PHE A 3 -18.97 18.46 -39.96
C PHE A 3 -17.47 18.21 -39.85
N SER A 4 -16.76 19.12 -39.19
CA SER A 4 -15.31 19.04 -39.03
C SER A 4 -14.97 17.94 -38.03
N ILE A 5 -14.03 17.09 -38.42
CA ILE A 5 -13.57 15.91 -37.70
C ILE A 5 -12.75 16.19 -36.40
N PRO A 6 -12.26 17.40 -36.03
CA PRO A 6 -11.34 17.49 -34.91
C PRO A 6 -12.02 17.59 -33.53
N GLN A 7 -13.36 17.63 -33.43
CA GLN A 7 -14.03 17.85 -32.14
C GLN A 7 -14.40 16.55 -31.37
N VAL A 8 -14.22 15.38 -31.98
CA VAL A 8 -14.53 14.09 -31.33
C VAL A 8 -13.32 13.50 -30.57
N LEU A 9 -12.10 14.02 -30.77
CA LEU A 9 -10.88 13.47 -30.16
C LEU A 9 -10.50 14.05 -28.78
N ALA A 10 -11.26 14.99 -28.22
CA ALA A 10 -10.87 15.70 -26.99
C ALA A 10 -11.59 15.23 -25.70
N ALA A 11 -12.44 14.21 -25.76
CA ALA A 11 -13.27 13.80 -24.61
C ALA A 11 -13.11 12.32 -24.20
N LEU A 12 -12.03 11.65 -24.63
CA LEU A 12 -11.68 10.28 -24.20
C LEU A 12 -10.41 10.22 -23.33
N SER A 13 -9.93 11.35 -22.82
CA SER A 13 -8.69 11.42 -22.03
C SER A 13 -8.88 11.58 -20.51
N LEU A 14 -10.10 11.45 -19.99
CA LEU A 14 -10.37 11.55 -18.55
C LEU A 14 -11.34 10.45 -18.08
N ALA A 15 -10.81 9.26 -17.79
CA ALA A 15 -11.29 8.37 -16.72
C ALA A 15 -10.55 7.02 -16.70
N SER A 16 -9.23 6.99 -16.90
CA SER A 16 -8.43 5.93 -16.27
C SER A 16 -8.09 6.40 -14.86
N VAL A 17 -9.12 6.51 -14.01
CA VAL A 17 -8.93 6.31 -12.57
C VAL A 17 -8.60 4.83 -12.45
N VAL A 18 -7.35 4.48 -12.75
CA VAL A 18 -6.78 3.23 -12.26
C VAL A 18 -6.92 3.37 -10.76
N ALA A 19 -7.85 2.64 -10.16
CA ALA A 19 -7.88 2.53 -8.72
C ALA A 19 -6.52 1.97 -8.32
N ALA A 20 -5.95 2.45 -7.22
CA ALA A 20 -4.78 1.76 -6.69
C ALA A 20 -5.10 0.28 -6.50
N ASP A 21 -4.11 -0.58 -6.64
CA ASP A 21 -4.32 -2.02 -6.46
C ASP A 21 -4.27 -2.39 -4.99
N PHE A 22 -3.35 -1.75 -4.25
CA PHE A 22 -3.27 -1.86 -2.81
C PHE A 22 -2.66 -0.62 -2.17
N HIS A 23 -2.85 -0.52 -0.86
CA HIS A 23 -2.38 0.55 -0.01
C HIS A 23 -1.44 0.00 1.05
N ILE A 24 -0.38 0.72 1.36
CA ILE A 24 0.44 0.45 2.55
C ILE A 24 0.06 1.48 3.60
N LEU A 25 -0.27 0.98 4.78
CA LEU A 25 -0.65 1.77 5.93
C LEU A 25 0.35 1.58 7.05
N THR A 26 0.55 2.63 7.84
CA THR A 26 1.33 2.55 9.08
C THR A 26 0.72 3.39 10.19
N GLY A 27 0.93 2.98 11.43
CA GLY A 27 0.59 3.82 12.57
C GLY A 27 0.65 3.07 13.89
N PRO A 28 0.35 3.77 14.99
CA PRO A 28 0.33 3.15 16.31
C PRO A 28 -0.79 2.10 16.40
N CYS A 29 -0.42 0.94 16.91
CA CYS A 29 -1.34 -0.10 17.34
C CYS A 29 -1.14 -0.39 18.82
N SER A 30 -2.23 -0.46 19.57
CA SER A 30 -2.25 -0.93 20.96
C SER A 30 -2.91 -2.30 21.02
N ILE A 31 -2.20 -3.29 21.54
CA ILE A 31 -2.73 -4.63 21.77
C ILE A 31 -3.09 -4.74 23.25
N ALA A 32 -4.27 -5.28 23.57
CA ALA A 32 -4.79 -5.29 24.94
C ALA A 32 -3.79 -5.89 25.96
N PRO A 33 -3.59 -5.25 27.13
CA PRO A 33 -2.66 -5.71 28.15
C PRO A 33 -3.17 -7.05 28.74
N GLY A 34 -2.45 -8.12 28.45
CA GLY A 34 -2.86 -9.51 28.68
C GLY A 34 -2.40 -10.45 27.55
N PHE A 35 -2.16 -9.89 26.37
CA PHE A 35 -1.55 -10.56 25.21
C PHE A 35 -0.12 -10.05 24.90
N GLY A 36 0.48 -9.23 25.78
CA GLY A 36 1.87 -8.75 25.63
C GLY A 36 2.05 -7.45 24.85
N GLY A 37 1.05 -6.56 24.78
CA GLY A 37 1.08 -5.37 23.91
C GLY A 37 2.01 -4.24 24.34
N SER A 38 2.92 -3.87 23.43
CA SER A 38 3.58 -2.57 23.28
C SER A 38 2.81 -1.70 22.26
N LEU A 39 2.98 -0.38 22.33
CA LEU A 39 2.66 0.50 21.20
C LEU A 39 3.76 0.31 20.16
N GLU A 40 3.47 -0.43 19.10
CA GLU A 40 4.40 -0.60 17.99
C GLU A 40 3.85 0.05 16.73
N SER A 41 4.75 0.64 15.95
CA SER A 41 4.46 1.08 14.59
C SER A 41 4.16 -0.16 13.76
N TYR A 42 2.87 -0.40 13.54
CA TYR A 42 2.41 -1.47 12.69
C TYR A 42 2.42 -1.00 11.24
N ALA A 43 2.79 -1.87 10.31
CA ALA A 43 2.80 -1.57 8.89
C ALA A 43 2.21 -2.74 8.11
N VAL A 44 1.19 -2.44 7.30
CA VAL A 44 0.43 -3.43 6.54
C VAL A 44 0.10 -2.95 5.15
N ALA A 45 -0.09 -3.89 4.23
CA ALA A 45 -0.59 -3.67 2.90
C ALA A 45 -1.98 -4.30 2.74
N CYS A 46 -2.92 -3.52 2.23
CA CYS A 46 -4.30 -3.95 2.00
C CYS A 46 -4.72 -3.71 0.55
N PRO A 47 -5.28 -4.71 -0.15
CA PRO A 47 -5.88 -4.51 -1.47
C PRO A 47 -6.93 -3.43 -1.42
N SER A 48 -7.02 -2.58 -2.44
CA SER A 48 -7.96 -1.45 -2.42
C SER A 48 -9.42 -1.89 -2.42
N ASN A 49 -9.72 -3.05 -3.02
CA ASN A 49 -11.04 -3.68 -2.96
C ASN A 49 -11.34 -4.37 -1.61
N TYR A 50 -10.36 -4.39 -0.70
CA TYR A 50 -10.45 -4.95 0.64
C TYR A 50 -9.81 -4.00 1.68
N TYR A 51 -9.90 -2.69 1.44
CA TYR A 51 -9.39 -1.63 2.32
C TYR A 51 -10.36 -1.41 3.49
N ASN A 52 -10.24 -2.25 4.52
CA ASN A 52 -11.09 -2.21 5.71
C ASN A 52 -10.33 -2.76 6.95
N CYS A 53 -10.98 -2.71 8.11
CA CYS A 53 -10.36 -3.19 9.35
C CYS A 53 -10.14 -4.69 9.42
N ASP A 54 -10.85 -5.50 8.62
CA ASP A 54 -10.59 -6.95 8.56
C ASP A 54 -9.22 -7.22 7.92
N CYS A 55 -8.88 -6.51 6.84
CA CYS A 55 -7.52 -6.55 6.32
C CYS A 55 -6.50 -6.02 7.34
N MET A 56 -6.77 -4.86 7.94
CA MET A 56 -5.78 -4.20 8.79
C MET A 56 -5.49 -4.96 10.08
N LEU A 57 -6.50 -5.55 10.74
CA LEU A 57 -6.36 -6.19 12.05
C LEU A 57 -6.39 -7.73 12.00
N ASN A 58 -7.21 -8.30 11.12
CA ASN A 58 -7.47 -9.74 11.10
C ASN A 58 -6.55 -10.50 10.13
N GLY A 59 -5.70 -9.78 9.39
CA GLY A 59 -4.72 -10.36 8.48
C GLY A 59 -5.33 -10.98 7.22
N ASP A 60 -6.61 -10.73 6.92
CA ASP A 60 -7.25 -11.28 5.73
C ASP A 60 -6.79 -10.52 4.48
N ARG A 61 -6.09 -11.23 3.58
CA ARG A 61 -5.51 -10.70 2.33
C ARG A 61 -4.46 -9.60 2.53
N THR A 62 -3.85 -9.59 3.71
CA THR A 62 -2.90 -8.57 4.15
C THR A 62 -1.48 -8.94 3.78
N GLY A 63 -0.67 -7.95 3.40
CA GLY A 63 0.78 -8.05 3.42
C GLY A 63 1.35 -7.37 4.67
N HIS A 64 2.33 -7.96 5.33
CA HIS A 64 2.99 -7.44 6.52
C HIS A 64 4.45 -7.12 6.21
N VAL A 65 4.96 -6.04 6.78
CA VAL A 65 6.40 -5.75 6.68
C VAL A 65 7.19 -6.78 7.48
N ILE A 66 8.07 -7.50 6.79
CA ILE A 66 8.90 -8.57 7.38
C ILE A 66 10.39 -8.21 7.43
N ALA A 67 10.81 -7.18 6.71
CA ALA A 67 12.17 -6.63 6.77
C ALA A 67 12.21 -5.17 6.32
N GLY A 68 13.24 -4.43 6.77
CA GLY A 68 13.46 -3.03 6.42
C GLY A 68 12.50 -2.05 7.12
N GLU A 69 12.36 -0.86 6.57
CA GLU A 69 11.55 0.22 7.15
C GLU A 69 10.68 0.88 6.08
N THR A 70 9.36 0.92 6.31
CA THR A 70 8.42 1.70 5.49
C THR A 70 8.50 3.18 5.86
N PRO A 71 8.00 4.09 4.99
CA PRO A 71 7.64 5.44 5.41
C PRO A 71 6.76 5.39 6.65
N VAL A 72 6.91 6.36 7.55
CA VAL A 72 6.15 6.43 8.79
C VAL A 72 5.31 7.70 8.80
N TYR A 73 4.16 7.64 9.46
CA TYR A 73 3.28 8.80 9.59
C TYR A 73 4.04 10.03 10.09
N GLY A 74 3.88 11.16 9.39
CA GLY A 74 4.53 12.43 9.74
C GLY A 74 6.01 12.52 9.38
N LEU A 75 6.62 11.48 8.79
CA LEU A 75 8.01 11.45 8.35
C LEU A 75 8.08 11.10 6.86
N SER A 76 8.49 12.08 6.04
CA SER A 76 8.71 11.89 4.60
C SER A 76 10.05 11.24 4.26
N SER A 77 10.92 11.03 5.26
CA SER A 77 12.19 10.31 5.12
C SER A 77 12.15 9.02 5.91
N THR A 78 12.40 7.91 5.24
CA THR A 78 12.71 6.62 5.87
C THR A 78 14.18 6.57 6.27
N GLY A 79 14.51 5.85 7.33
CA GLY A 79 15.92 5.52 7.64
C GLY A 79 16.52 4.55 6.62
N SER A 80 15.66 3.86 5.86
CA SER A 80 16.00 2.85 4.85
C SER A 80 15.40 3.18 3.48
N ASN A 81 16.11 2.88 2.40
CA ASN A 81 15.57 2.95 1.04
C ASN A 81 14.90 1.63 0.61
N TYR A 82 14.61 0.75 1.57
CA TYR A 82 14.17 -0.62 1.36
C TYR A 82 13.24 -1.12 2.47
N PHE A 83 12.20 -1.85 2.06
CA PHE A 83 11.44 -2.74 2.92
C PHE A 83 10.90 -3.94 2.12
N GLU A 84 10.53 -5.00 2.84
CA GLU A 84 9.95 -6.22 2.30
C GLU A 84 8.59 -6.48 2.93
N LEU A 85 7.61 -6.82 2.09
CA LEU A 85 6.32 -7.35 2.54
C LEU A 85 6.31 -8.87 2.36
N ASP A 86 5.68 -9.58 3.29
CA ASP A 86 5.21 -10.93 2.99
C ASP A 86 4.17 -10.87 1.85
N GLY A 87 4.08 -11.99 1.12
CA GLY A 87 3.30 -12.06 -0.10
C GLY A 87 1.82 -11.75 0.10
N MET A 88 1.27 -10.86 -0.73
CA MET A 88 -0.15 -10.52 -0.77
C MET A 88 -0.75 -10.88 -2.13
N CYS A 89 -2.08 -11.03 -2.19
CA CYS A 89 -2.81 -11.34 -3.43
C CYS A 89 -2.35 -12.63 -4.15
N GLY A 90 -1.84 -13.62 -3.40
CA GLY A 90 -1.36 -14.89 -3.96
C GLY A 90 0.03 -14.81 -4.62
N THR A 91 0.73 -13.69 -4.47
CA THR A 91 2.12 -13.54 -4.89
C THR A 91 3.10 -13.90 -3.77
N GLY A 92 4.37 -14.14 -4.12
CA GLY A 92 5.44 -14.30 -3.13
C GLY A 92 5.81 -12.96 -2.48
N ASN A 93 6.81 -12.98 -1.59
CA ASN A 93 7.29 -11.76 -0.92
C ASN A 93 7.63 -10.66 -1.94
N LEU A 94 7.43 -9.41 -1.53
CA LEU A 94 7.60 -8.24 -2.37
C LEU A 94 8.68 -7.33 -1.78
N ASN A 95 9.70 -7.03 -2.58
CA ASN A 95 10.78 -6.11 -2.21
C ASN A 95 10.52 -4.72 -2.78
N PHE A 96 10.55 -3.71 -1.93
CA PHE A 96 10.29 -2.30 -2.29
C PHE A 96 11.57 -1.48 -2.19
N TYR A 97 11.82 -0.64 -3.18
CA TYR A 97 13.00 0.21 -3.25
C TYR A 97 12.63 1.65 -3.57
N LEU A 98 13.09 2.59 -2.74
CA LEU A 98 12.89 4.02 -2.92
C LEU A 98 13.71 4.53 -4.11
N GLN A 99 13.07 5.27 -5.00
CA GLN A 99 13.67 5.90 -6.17
C GLN A 99 14.08 7.34 -5.87
N SER A 100 14.95 7.92 -6.70
CA SER A 100 15.42 9.30 -6.54
C SER A 100 14.32 10.36 -6.70
N ASP A 101 13.22 10.01 -7.36
CA ASP A 101 12.06 10.89 -7.54
C ASP A 101 11.02 10.78 -6.40
N GLY A 102 11.29 9.95 -5.39
CA GLY A 102 10.41 9.71 -4.24
C GLY A 102 9.36 8.62 -4.44
N THR A 103 9.29 8.00 -5.62
CA THR A 103 8.44 6.82 -5.85
C THR A 103 9.09 5.56 -5.30
N TRP A 104 8.30 4.50 -5.12
CA TRP A 104 8.81 3.18 -4.75
C TRP A 104 8.54 2.20 -5.89
N LEU A 105 9.56 1.49 -6.33
CA LEU A 105 9.39 0.37 -7.24
C LEU A 105 9.42 -0.92 -6.45
N PHE A 106 8.60 -1.90 -6.85
CA PHE A 106 8.61 -3.19 -6.19
C PHE A 106 8.72 -4.38 -7.13
N TYR A 107 9.25 -5.48 -6.58
CA TYR A 107 9.65 -6.69 -7.28
C TYR A 107 9.26 -7.93 -6.49
N ILE A 108 8.95 -9.03 -7.16
CA ILE A 108 8.80 -10.33 -6.48
C ILE A 108 10.20 -10.83 -6.04
N ALA A 109 10.32 -11.20 -4.77
CA ALA A 109 11.53 -11.77 -4.21
C ALA A 109 11.91 -13.07 -4.92
N GLY A 110 13.16 -13.17 -5.38
CA GLY A 110 13.62 -14.31 -6.18
C GLY A 110 13.00 -14.40 -7.58
N GLY A 111 12.29 -13.36 -8.03
CA GLY A 111 11.74 -13.26 -9.39
C GLY A 111 12.80 -12.99 -10.46
N ASP A 112 12.34 -12.65 -11.67
CA ASP A 112 13.16 -12.39 -12.85
C ASP A 112 13.81 -10.99 -12.89
N GLY A 113 13.59 -10.19 -11.85
CA GLY A 113 14.07 -8.80 -11.76
C GLY A 113 13.19 -7.79 -12.49
N SER A 114 12.03 -8.20 -13.02
CA SER A 114 11.07 -7.27 -13.62
C SER A 114 10.29 -6.49 -12.54
N VAL A 115 10.07 -5.20 -12.81
CA VAL A 115 9.26 -4.33 -11.97
C VAL A 115 7.81 -4.81 -12.01
N GLN A 116 7.23 -5.04 -10.83
CA GLN A 116 5.84 -5.49 -10.70
C GLN A 116 4.88 -4.32 -10.52
N GLY A 117 5.36 -3.19 -10.01
CA GLY A 117 4.55 -1.99 -9.89
C GLY A 117 5.29 -0.82 -9.27
N THR A 118 4.54 0.26 -9.10
CA THR A 118 5.04 1.53 -8.56
C THR A 118 4.10 2.03 -7.48
N CYS A 119 4.66 2.47 -6.37
CA CYS A 119 3.93 3.14 -5.31
C CYS A 119 4.30 4.61 -5.21
N TYR A 120 3.30 5.41 -4.85
CA TYR A 120 3.39 6.84 -4.65
C TYR A 120 2.99 7.15 -3.20
N ASN A 121 3.34 8.35 -2.74
CA ASN A 121 2.88 8.83 -1.44
C ASN A 121 1.35 8.78 -1.37
N GLY A 122 0.85 8.17 -0.30
CA GLY A 122 -0.56 8.18 0.03
C GLY A 122 -1.03 9.55 0.52
N ASP A 123 -2.33 9.66 0.74
CA ASP A 123 -2.98 10.88 1.20
C ASP A 123 -2.83 11.13 2.71
N ASN A 124 -2.16 10.22 3.43
CA ASN A 124 -2.04 10.23 4.89
C ASN A 124 -3.40 10.23 5.61
N SER A 125 -4.47 9.79 4.92
CA SER A 125 -5.76 9.59 5.57
C SER A 125 -5.63 8.52 6.66
N VAL A 126 -6.26 8.78 7.80
CA VAL A 126 -6.20 7.90 8.97
C VAL A 126 -7.46 7.04 8.99
N THR A 127 -7.25 5.73 9.14
CA THR A 127 -8.30 4.74 9.38
C THR A 127 -8.13 4.20 10.79
N ASP A 128 -9.13 4.42 11.63
CA ASP A 128 -9.14 3.89 12.99
C ASP A 128 -9.86 2.54 13.01
N CYS A 129 -9.15 1.51 13.47
CA CYS A 129 -9.68 0.16 13.60
C CYS A 129 -9.62 -0.26 15.06
N ASN A 130 -10.80 -0.58 15.63
CA ASN A 130 -10.95 -0.92 17.04
C ASN A 130 -11.66 -2.27 17.17
N GLU A 131 -10.97 -3.22 17.76
CA GLU A 131 -11.49 -4.53 18.13
C GLU A 131 -11.22 -4.85 19.60
N PHE A 132 -11.80 -5.93 20.10
CA PHE A 132 -11.66 -6.33 21.50
C PHE A 132 -10.20 -6.51 21.94
N SER A 133 -9.33 -6.99 21.04
CA SER A 133 -7.93 -7.30 21.31
C SER A 133 -6.94 -6.25 20.83
N ALA A 134 -7.34 -5.31 19.97
CA ALA A 134 -6.45 -4.31 19.40
C ALA A 134 -7.16 -3.01 19.02
N ALA A 135 -6.48 -1.88 19.19
CA ALA A 135 -6.91 -0.58 18.68
C ALA A 135 -5.76 0.08 17.92
N CYS A 136 -5.97 0.35 16.63
CA CYS A 136 -4.99 0.89 15.71
C CYS A 136 -5.49 2.16 15.03
N SER A 137 -4.57 3.10 14.80
CA SER A 137 -4.81 4.30 14.00
C SER A 137 -3.82 4.29 12.85
N LEU A 138 -4.27 3.93 11.65
CA LEU A 138 -3.40 3.60 10.52
C LEU A 138 -3.51 4.66 9.42
N SER A 139 -2.40 5.27 9.06
CA SER A 139 -2.30 6.24 7.98
C SER A 139 -1.94 5.60 6.66
N ASN A 140 -2.67 5.94 5.59
CA ASN A 140 -2.34 5.56 4.22
C ASN A 140 -1.07 6.27 3.74
N ILE A 141 0.07 5.59 3.82
CA ILE A 141 1.39 6.17 3.53
C ILE A 141 1.82 5.94 2.08
N LEU A 142 1.42 4.83 1.47
CA LEU A 142 1.74 4.52 0.08
C LEU A 142 0.52 3.95 -0.63
N VAL A 143 0.39 4.33 -1.89
CA VAL A 143 -0.65 3.87 -2.80
C VAL A 143 0.05 3.23 -3.98
N CYS A 144 -0.18 1.94 -4.19
CA CYS A 144 0.56 1.11 -5.13
C CYS A 144 -0.31 0.71 -6.32
N TYR A 145 0.28 0.81 -7.51
CA TYR A 145 -0.33 0.43 -8.78
C TYR A 145 0.43 -0.76 -9.38
N SER A 146 -0.27 -1.87 -9.58
CA SER A 146 0.24 -3.15 -10.05
C SER A 146 -0.86 -4.18 -10.31
N TYR A 147 -0.65 -5.02 -11.32
CA TYR A 147 -1.55 -6.13 -11.65
C TYR A 147 -1.50 -7.32 -10.68
N ILE A 148 -0.72 -7.28 -9.59
CA ILE A 148 -0.60 -8.44 -8.67
C ILE A 148 -1.88 -8.77 -7.91
N CYS A 149 -2.83 -7.83 -7.83
CA CYS A 149 -4.11 -7.99 -7.14
C CYS A 149 -5.31 -7.99 -8.10
N GLU A 150 -5.08 -7.93 -9.41
CA GLU A 150 -6.10 -8.05 -10.46
C GLU A 150 -6.13 -9.49 -11.02
N PRO A 151 -7.27 -10.21 -10.94
CA PRO A 151 -7.41 -11.58 -11.46
C PRO A 151 -7.58 -11.66 -12.99
#